data_AF-A0A7F8RLK3-F1
#
_entry.id   AF-A0A7F8RLK3-F1
#
_cell.length_a   1.000
_cell.length_b   1.000
_cell.length_c   1.000
_cell.angle_alpha   90.00
_cell.angle_beta   90.00
_cell.angle_gamma   90.00
#
_symmetry.space_group_name_H-M   'P 1'
#
loop_
_entity.id
_entity.type
_entity.pdbx_description
1 polymer ?
#
loop_
_entity_poly.entity_id
_entity_poly.type
_entity_poly.pdbx_seq_one_letter_code
_entity_poly.pdbx_strand_id
1 'polypeptide(L)'
;MGSEMEPLLLAWSYFRRRKFQLCADLCTQMLEKSPYDQEPDPELPVSQAAWILKARALTEMVYVDEIDVEQEGIAEMMLDENAIAQVPRPGTSLKLPGTNQTGGPSPAIRPVTQAGRPITGFLRPGTQSGRPGTMEQAIRTPRTAYTARPITSSSGRFVRLGTASMLTSPDGPFINLSRLNLTKYAQKPKLAKALFEYIFHHENDVKTVYISLDQPVTALNLFKQGLDKFPGEVTLLCGIARIYEVRLILFKKLV
;
A
#
# COMPACT_ATOMS: atom_id res chain seq x y z
N MET A 1 15.91 45.38 -1.06
CA MET A 1 15.53 44.32 -2.02
C MET A 1 15.60 43.01 -1.27
N GLY A 2 14.47 42.53 -0.73
CA GLY A 2 14.43 41.22 -0.10
C GLY A 2 14.60 40.18 -1.19
N SER A 3 15.60 39.30 -1.08
CA SER A 3 15.73 38.17 -1.99
C SER A 3 14.49 37.28 -1.82
N GLU A 4 13.54 37.37 -2.75
CA GLU A 4 12.43 36.42 -2.78
C GLU A 4 13.03 35.02 -2.96
N MET A 5 12.87 34.18 -1.94
CA MET A 5 13.38 32.82 -1.96
C MET A 5 12.70 32.04 -3.09
N GLU A 6 13.49 31.30 -3.86
CA GLU A 6 13.00 30.53 -5.00
C GLU A 6 11.89 29.54 -4.54
N PRO A 7 10.71 29.56 -5.18
CA PRO A 7 9.53 28.86 -4.66
C PRO A 7 9.73 27.34 -4.64
N LEU A 8 10.43 26.75 -5.62
CA LEU A 8 10.69 25.31 -5.62
C LEU A 8 11.56 24.89 -4.44
N LEU A 9 12.63 25.65 -4.17
CA LEU A 9 13.51 25.40 -3.02
C LEU A 9 12.76 25.50 -1.69
N LEU A 10 11.82 26.45 -1.57
CA LEU A 10 10.96 26.59 -0.40
C LEU A 10 10.01 25.39 -0.25
N ALA A 11 9.35 24.96 -1.34
CA ALA A 11 8.51 23.75 -1.35
C ALA A 11 9.31 22.52 -0.89
N TRP A 12 10.50 22.33 -1.45
CA TRP A 12 11.37 21.21 -1.10
C TRP A 12 11.80 21.23 0.37
N SER A 13 12.08 22.42 0.91
CA SER A 13 12.35 22.60 2.34
C SER A 13 11.14 22.26 3.21
N TYR A 14 9.92 22.57 2.79
CA TYR A 14 8.70 22.15 3.48
C TYR A 14 8.52 20.64 3.44
N PHE A 15 8.70 20.02 2.27
CA PHE A 15 8.62 18.58 2.10
C PHE A 15 9.57 17.83 3.04
N ARG A 16 10.85 18.24 3.08
CA ARG A 16 11.87 17.65 3.96
C ARG A 16 11.49 17.76 5.45
N ARG A 17 10.82 18.84 5.84
CA ARG A 17 10.35 19.09 7.21
C ARG A 17 9.00 18.43 7.53
N ARG A 18 8.50 17.53 6.65
CA ARG A 18 7.18 16.88 6.74
C ARG A 18 6.00 17.87 6.79
N LYS A 19 6.19 19.08 6.26
CA LYS A 19 5.11 20.06 6.08
C LYS A 19 4.46 19.85 4.72
N PHE A 20 3.75 18.74 4.57
CA PHE A 20 3.24 18.30 3.27
C PHE A 20 2.16 19.23 2.70
N GLN A 21 1.29 19.79 3.54
CA GLN A 21 0.19 20.67 3.10
C GLN A 21 0.74 21.94 2.43
N LEU A 22 1.60 22.67 3.15
CA LEU A 22 2.26 23.88 2.62
C LEU A 22 3.08 23.60 1.35
N CYS A 23 3.69 22.41 1.26
CA CYS A 23 4.40 22.00 0.06
C CYS A 23 3.44 21.78 -1.12
N ALA A 24 2.31 21.09 -0.90
CA ALA A 24 1.32 20.82 -1.94
C ALA A 24 0.66 22.12 -2.43
N ASP A 25 0.32 23.03 -1.51
CA ASP A 25 -0.27 24.34 -1.84
C ASP A 25 0.68 25.17 -2.69
N LEU A 26 1.95 25.26 -2.28
CA LEU A 26 2.95 26.04 -3.00
C LEU A 26 3.28 25.44 -4.38
N CYS A 27 3.35 24.10 -4.49
CA CYS A 27 3.46 23.45 -5.79
C CYS A 27 2.23 23.69 -6.67
N THR A 28 1.03 23.80 -6.10
CA THR A 28 -0.19 24.13 -6.88
C THR A 28 -0.09 25.51 -7.48
N GLN A 29 0.31 26.51 -6.68
CA GLN A 29 0.54 27.88 -7.16
C GLN A 29 1.62 27.94 -8.25
N MET A 30 2.67 27.12 -8.15
CA MET A 30 3.72 27.03 -9.17
C MET A 30 3.20 26.43 -10.48
N LEU A 31 2.39 25.37 -10.40
CA LEU A 31 1.84 24.70 -11.58
C LEU A 31 0.79 25.55 -12.30
N GLU A 32 0.02 26.37 -11.58
CA GLU A 32 -0.91 27.34 -12.16
C GLU A 32 -0.20 28.48 -12.90
N LYS A 33 0.93 28.96 -12.37
CA LYS A 33 1.73 30.03 -12.98
C LYS A 33 2.47 29.59 -14.24
N SER A 34 2.84 28.31 -14.34
CA SER A 34 3.54 27.75 -15.51
C SER A 34 2.89 26.45 -15.98
N PRO A 35 1.75 26.52 -16.69
CA PRO A 35 1.00 25.35 -17.14
C PRO A 35 1.70 24.53 -18.23
N TYR A 36 2.60 25.16 -18.99
CA TYR A 36 3.28 24.57 -20.15
C TYR A 36 4.70 24.13 -19.79
N ASP A 37 4.87 22.84 -19.45
CA ASP A 37 6.13 22.10 -19.66
C ASP A 37 5.99 20.58 -19.43
N GLN A 38 4.94 19.99 -20.01
CA GLN A 38 4.86 18.53 -20.18
C GLN A 38 5.79 18.01 -21.30
N GLU A 39 6.45 18.91 -22.03
CA GLU A 39 7.50 18.58 -23.00
C GLU A 39 8.89 18.74 -22.34
N PRO A 40 9.86 17.89 -22.71
CA PRO A 40 11.13 17.78 -22.02
C PRO A 40 12.15 18.73 -22.62
N ASP A 41 12.32 19.94 -22.06
CA ASP A 41 13.57 20.66 -22.26
C ASP A 41 14.71 20.01 -21.45
N PRO A 42 15.94 19.93 -21.99
CA PRO A 42 17.01 19.08 -21.43
C PRO A 42 17.62 19.59 -20.12
N GLU A 43 17.40 20.87 -19.78
CA GLU A 43 18.06 21.54 -18.67
C GLU A 43 17.02 22.26 -17.79
N LEU A 44 16.48 21.51 -16.82
CA LEU A 44 15.73 21.98 -15.64
C LEU A 44 14.22 22.30 -15.82
N PRO A 45 13.35 21.27 -15.94
CA PRO A 45 11.90 21.47 -15.95
C PRO A 45 11.38 21.68 -14.50
N VAL A 46 11.42 22.93 -14.03
CA VAL A 46 10.93 23.35 -12.70
C VAL A 46 9.47 22.91 -12.48
N SER A 47 8.66 22.93 -13.54
CA SER A 47 7.27 22.45 -13.54
C SER A 47 7.15 20.95 -13.27
N GLN A 48 7.99 20.11 -13.91
CA GLN A 48 8.01 18.67 -13.67
C GLN A 48 8.48 18.35 -12.25
N ALA A 49 9.45 19.12 -11.74
CA ALA A 49 9.93 19.00 -10.36
C ALA A 49 8.82 19.36 -9.34
N ALA A 50 8.09 20.45 -9.55
CA ALA A 50 6.95 20.83 -8.72
C ALA A 50 5.83 19.78 -8.77
N TRP A 51 5.59 19.21 -9.96
CA TRP A 51 4.58 18.17 -10.18
C TRP A 51 4.89 16.89 -9.39
N ILE A 52 6.11 16.35 -9.48
CA ILE A 52 6.49 15.18 -8.67
C ILE A 52 6.53 15.49 -7.18
N LEU A 53 6.93 16.70 -6.79
CA LEU A 53 7.02 17.08 -5.39
C LEU A 53 5.62 17.15 -4.78
N LYS A 54 4.64 17.65 -5.53
CA LYS A 54 3.22 17.61 -5.14
C LYS A 54 2.71 16.18 -5.05
N ALA A 55 2.97 15.33 -6.06
CA ALA A 55 2.57 13.92 -6.03
C ALA A 55 3.11 13.19 -4.79
N ARG A 56 4.39 13.42 -4.47
CA ARG A 56 5.02 12.88 -3.27
C ARG A 56 4.44 13.44 -1.98
N ALA A 57 4.22 14.75 -1.89
CA ALA A 57 3.62 15.36 -0.70
C ALA A 57 2.24 14.77 -0.41
N LEU A 58 1.39 14.63 -1.44
CA LEU A 58 0.06 14.01 -1.32
C LEU A 58 0.15 12.54 -0.89
N THR A 59 1.10 11.80 -1.46
CA THR A 59 1.33 10.39 -1.10
C THR A 59 1.77 10.24 0.35
N GLU A 60 2.73 11.05 0.80
CA GLU A 60 3.29 10.99 2.16
C GLU A 60 2.29 11.45 3.23
N MET A 61 1.26 12.23 2.87
CA MET A 61 0.15 12.55 3.79
C MET A 61 -0.68 11.33 4.16
N VAL A 62 -0.86 10.39 3.23
CA VAL A 62 -1.70 9.19 3.39
C VAL A 62 -0.88 7.90 3.50
N TYR A 63 0.45 8.02 3.46
CA TYR A 63 1.35 6.88 3.45
C TYR A 63 1.23 6.07 4.74
N VAL A 64 1.08 4.76 4.58
CA VAL A 64 1.09 3.78 5.67
C VAL A 64 2.06 2.67 5.29
N ASP A 65 2.87 2.21 6.25
CA ASP A 65 3.85 1.15 6.01
C ASP A 65 3.16 -0.17 5.65
N GLU A 66 3.43 -0.62 4.43
CA GLU A 66 2.88 -1.82 3.83
C GLU A 66 3.12 -3.10 4.63
N ILE A 67 4.21 -3.16 5.40
CA ILE A 67 4.56 -4.31 6.24
C ILE A 67 3.55 -4.44 7.40
N ASP A 68 3.14 -3.31 7.97
CA ASP A 68 2.22 -3.28 9.10
C ASP A 68 0.74 -3.29 8.67
N VAL A 69 0.42 -2.99 7.40
CA VAL A 69 -0.97 -3.03 6.87
C VAL A 69 -1.39 -4.45 6.47
N GLU A 70 -0.97 -5.50 7.16
CA GLU A 70 -1.51 -6.84 6.93
C GLU A 70 -2.93 -6.90 7.52
N GLN A 71 -3.96 -7.04 6.67
CA GLN A 71 -5.35 -7.15 7.11
C GLN A 71 -6.02 -8.29 6.35
N GLU A 72 -6.40 -9.35 7.07
CA GLU A 72 -7.22 -10.43 6.56
C GLU A 72 -8.70 -10.10 6.76
N GLY A 73 -9.50 -10.10 5.68
CA GLY A 73 -10.95 -10.04 5.74
C GLY A 73 -11.58 -11.44 5.87
N ILE A 74 -12.91 -11.49 5.92
CA ILE A 74 -13.64 -12.76 6.10
C ILE A 74 -13.41 -13.69 4.90
N ALA A 75 -13.40 -13.15 3.67
CA ALA A 75 -13.16 -13.92 2.45
C ALA A 75 -11.75 -14.53 2.44
N GLU A 76 -10.72 -13.77 2.81
CA GLU A 76 -9.35 -14.28 2.85
C GLU A 76 -9.17 -15.32 3.98
N MET A 77 -9.85 -15.16 5.12
CA MET A 77 -9.77 -16.14 6.21
C MET A 77 -10.47 -17.47 5.87
N MET A 78 -11.56 -17.44 5.09
CA MET A 78 -12.48 -18.57 4.92
C MET A 78 -12.50 -19.20 3.52
N LEU A 79 -12.37 -18.38 2.49
CA LEU A 79 -12.49 -18.82 1.09
C LEU A 79 -11.13 -18.99 0.42
N ASP A 80 -10.07 -18.42 0.99
CA ASP A 80 -8.72 -18.45 0.42
C ASP A 80 -7.86 -19.55 1.10
N GLU A 81 -7.91 -20.77 0.54
CA GLU A 81 -7.11 -21.89 1.00
C GLU A 81 -5.75 -21.95 0.29
N ASN A 82 -4.78 -21.19 0.82
CA ASN A 82 -3.39 -21.21 0.33
C ASN A 82 -2.49 -22.24 1.03
N ALA A 83 -2.98 -22.92 2.08
CA ALA A 83 -2.19 -23.90 2.83
C ALA A 83 -2.19 -25.27 2.13
N ILE A 84 -1.00 -25.85 1.90
CA ILE A 84 -0.85 -27.16 1.25
C ILE A 84 -1.37 -28.29 2.15
N ALA A 85 -1.01 -28.26 3.44
CA ALA A 85 -1.38 -29.28 4.39
C ALA A 85 -2.74 -28.95 5.05
N GLN A 86 -3.72 -29.83 4.85
CA GLN A 86 -5.04 -29.72 5.49
C GLN A 86 -4.99 -30.10 6.98
N VAL A 87 -4.21 -31.13 7.33
CA VAL A 87 -4.04 -31.59 8.72
C VAL A 87 -2.55 -31.61 9.09
N PRO A 88 -1.93 -30.43 9.29
CA PRO A 88 -0.52 -30.35 9.67
C PRO A 88 -0.30 -30.90 11.08
N ARG A 89 0.90 -31.43 11.34
CA ARG A 89 1.30 -31.86 12.68
C ARG A 89 1.25 -30.66 13.66
N PRO A 90 0.81 -30.85 14.92
CA PRO A 90 0.81 -29.77 15.91
C PRO A 90 2.19 -29.12 16.03
N GLY A 91 2.24 -27.78 15.99
CA GLY A 91 3.49 -27.01 16.04
C GLY A 91 4.13 -26.73 14.68
N THR A 92 3.66 -27.36 13.59
CA THR A 92 4.17 -27.09 12.22
C THR A 92 3.24 -26.18 11.41
N SER A 93 2.24 -25.58 12.04
CA SER A 93 1.31 -24.63 11.42
C SER A 93 0.84 -23.58 12.42
N LEU A 94 0.61 -22.35 11.95
CA LEU A 94 0.05 -21.26 12.74
C LEU A 94 -1.43 -21.50 13.11
N LYS A 95 -2.14 -22.37 12.35
CA LYS A 95 -3.52 -22.80 12.63
C LYS A 95 -3.59 -23.77 13.81
N LEU A 96 -2.58 -24.64 13.96
CA LEU A 96 -2.41 -25.57 15.09
C LEU A 96 -1.08 -25.30 15.81
N PRO A 97 -0.94 -24.18 16.53
CA PRO A 97 0.27 -23.89 17.26
C PRO A 97 0.43 -24.91 18.39
N GLY A 98 1.65 -25.45 18.55
CA GLY A 98 2.00 -26.35 19.65
C GLY A 98 2.07 -25.67 21.02
N THR A 99 1.62 -24.42 21.15
CA THR A 99 1.82 -23.56 22.32
C THR A 99 1.18 -24.09 23.60
N ASN A 100 0.18 -24.98 23.49
CA ASN A 100 -0.41 -25.66 24.65
C ASN A 100 0.54 -26.68 25.31
N GLN A 101 1.63 -27.08 24.64
CA GLN A 101 2.60 -28.06 25.17
C GLN A 101 3.77 -27.41 25.92
N THR A 102 3.97 -26.09 25.81
CA THR A 102 5.17 -25.37 26.30
C THR A 102 4.93 -24.45 27.52
N GLY A 103 3.88 -24.68 28.32
CA GLY A 103 3.81 -24.07 29.67
C GLY A 103 3.51 -22.57 29.71
N GLY A 104 2.69 -22.05 28.79
CA GLY A 104 2.16 -20.69 28.88
C GLY A 104 1.24 -20.49 30.10
N PRO A 105 1.02 -19.24 30.56
CA PRO A 105 0.11 -18.96 31.67
C PRO A 105 -1.28 -19.50 31.39
N SER A 106 -1.84 -20.23 32.36
CA SER A 106 -3.21 -20.74 32.25
C SER A 106 -4.23 -19.59 32.12
N PRO A 107 -5.43 -19.84 31.54
CA PRO A 107 -6.51 -18.85 31.49
C PRO A 107 -6.94 -18.31 32.87
N ALA A 108 -6.65 -19.03 33.95
CA ALA A 108 -6.89 -18.56 35.31
C ALA A 108 -5.94 -17.43 35.74
N ILE A 109 -4.78 -17.31 35.08
CA ILE A 109 -3.74 -16.32 35.38
C ILE A 109 -3.75 -15.20 34.33
N ARG A 110 -3.91 -15.55 33.04
CA ARG A 110 -3.90 -14.59 31.94
C ARG A 110 -5.25 -14.60 31.21
N PRO A 111 -5.93 -13.44 31.11
CA PRO A 111 -7.15 -13.34 30.34
C PRO A 111 -6.95 -13.78 28.89
N VAL A 112 -8.00 -14.36 28.31
CA VAL A 112 -8.03 -14.79 26.90
C VAL A 112 -8.94 -13.90 26.09
N THR A 113 -8.63 -13.73 24.81
CA THR A 113 -9.55 -13.12 23.85
C THR A 113 -10.71 -14.07 23.57
N GLN A 114 -11.75 -13.57 22.90
CA GLN A 114 -12.91 -14.37 22.47
C GLN A 114 -12.51 -15.60 21.61
N ALA A 115 -11.36 -15.53 20.95
CA ALA A 115 -10.82 -16.62 20.15
C ALA A 115 -10.05 -17.68 20.96
N GLY A 116 -9.99 -17.55 22.29
CA GLY A 116 -9.31 -18.48 23.19
C GLY A 116 -7.79 -18.30 23.28
N ARG A 117 -7.20 -17.35 22.55
CA ARG A 117 -5.77 -17.01 22.69
C ARG A 117 -5.56 -16.02 23.84
N PRO A 118 -4.52 -16.19 24.68
CA PRO A 118 -4.19 -15.23 25.73
C PRO A 118 -3.96 -13.82 25.18
N ILE A 119 -4.42 -12.80 25.91
CA ILE A 119 -4.31 -11.39 25.47
C ILE A 119 -2.85 -10.99 25.27
N THR A 120 -2.49 -10.40 24.12
CA THR A 120 -1.14 -9.89 23.85
C THR A 120 -0.89 -8.54 24.53
N GLY A 121 0.39 -8.24 24.85
CA GLY A 121 0.79 -6.92 25.36
C GLY A 121 1.05 -5.87 24.26
N PHE A 122 1.05 -6.28 22.99
CA PHE A 122 1.29 -5.40 21.85
C PHE A 122 0.31 -5.70 20.72
N LEU A 123 -0.42 -4.69 20.26
CA LEU A 123 -1.40 -4.79 19.18
C LEU A 123 -0.85 -4.15 17.90
N ARG A 124 -0.61 -4.97 16.87
CA ARG A 124 -0.34 -4.56 15.49
C ARG A 124 -1.59 -4.72 14.62
N PRO A 125 -1.77 -3.97 13.52
CA PRO A 125 -2.91 -4.17 12.62
C PRO A 125 -3.03 -5.63 12.11
N GLY A 126 -1.91 -6.30 11.83
CA GLY A 126 -1.85 -7.73 11.47
C GLY A 126 -2.00 -8.73 12.63
N THR A 127 -2.33 -8.29 13.84
CA THR A 127 -2.50 -9.22 14.97
C THR A 127 -3.75 -10.06 14.79
N GLN A 128 -3.57 -11.37 14.60
CA GLN A 128 -4.64 -12.36 14.55
C GLN A 128 -4.74 -13.11 15.88
N SER A 129 -5.86 -12.94 16.59
CA SER A 129 -6.12 -13.64 17.85
C SER A 129 -6.78 -15.01 17.64
N GLY A 130 -7.20 -15.34 16.41
CA GLY A 130 -7.71 -16.64 15.98
C GLY A 130 -8.41 -16.55 14.62
N ARG A 131 -9.01 -17.65 14.19
CA ARG A 131 -9.80 -17.72 12.94
C ARG A 131 -11.23 -18.19 13.26
N PRO A 132 -12.26 -17.60 12.65
CA PRO A 132 -13.62 -18.13 12.75
C PRO A 132 -13.68 -19.51 12.09
N GLY A 133 -14.52 -20.41 12.63
CA GLY A 133 -14.68 -21.77 12.08
C GLY A 133 -15.69 -21.84 10.94
N THR A 134 -16.73 -20.99 10.96
CA THR A 134 -17.72 -20.87 9.89
C THR A 134 -18.01 -19.42 9.52
N MET A 135 -18.59 -19.21 8.33
CA MET A 135 -19.00 -17.89 7.85
C MET A 135 -20.04 -17.25 8.78
N GLU A 136 -21.00 -18.05 9.27
CA GLU A 136 -22.03 -17.59 10.22
C GLU A 136 -21.39 -17.15 11.54
N GLN A 137 -20.38 -17.88 12.01
CA GLN A 137 -19.63 -17.49 13.20
C GLN A 137 -18.90 -16.17 12.97
N ALA A 138 -18.24 -16.00 11.82
CA ALA A 138 -17.54 -14.77 11.48
C ALA A 138 -18.46 -13.53 11.50
N ILE A 139 -19.71 -13.68 11.03
CA ILE A 139 -20.70 -12.60 10.97
C ILE A 139 -21.34 -12.33 12.35
N ARG A 140 -21.62 -13.38 13.13
CA ARG A 140 -22.30 -13.24 14.43
C ARG A 140 -21.37 -12.78 15.57
N THR A 141 -20.07 -12.99 15.44
CA THR A 141 -19.09 -12.53 16.44
C THR A 141 -18.80 -11.03 16.35
N PRO A 142 -18.40 -10.38 17.47
CA PRO A 142 -17.95 -9.00 17.44
C PRO A 142 -16.86 -8.76 16.38
N ARG A 143 -16.96 -7.65 15.64
CA ARG A 143 -16.09 -7.38 14.47
C ARG A 143 -14.60 -7.18 14.80
N THR A 144 -14.24 -7.07 16.08
CA THR A 144 -12.86 -6.94 16.57
C THR A 144 -12.41 -8.15 17.40
N ALA A 145 -13.17 -9.25 17.36
CA ALA A 145 -12.84 -10.45 18.15
C ALA A 145 -11.55 -11.12 17.67
N TYR A 146 -11.32 -11.17 16.36
CA TYR A 146 -10.22 -11.88 15.71
C TYR A 146 -9.09 -10.98 15.19
N THR A 147 -9.38 -9.70 14.97
CA THR A 147 -8.52 -8.71 14.30
C THR A 147 -8.40 -7.45 15.15
N ALA A 148 -7.27 -6.75 15.05
CA ALA A 148 -7.03 -5.50 15.78
C ALA A 148 -7.90 -4.32 15.32
N ARG A 149 -8.58 -4.45 14.17
CA ARG A 149 -9.51 -3.46 13.60
C ARG A 149 -10.81 -4.16 13.19
N PRO A 150 -11.93 -3.42 13.02
CA PRO A 150 -13.19 -4.01 12.59
C PRO A 150 -13.04 -4.79 11.28
N ILE A 151 -13.35 -6.08 11.31
CA ILE A 151 -13.23 -6.99 10.16
C ILE A 151 -14.23 -6.63 9.06
N THR A 152 -13.80 -6.69 7.80
CA THR A 152 -14.59 -6.46 6.59
C THR A 152 -14.74 -7.75 5.79
N SER A 153 -15.69 -7.78 4.84
CA SER A 153 -15.93 -8.99 4.01
C SER A 153 -14.71 -9.41 3.20
N SER A 154 -13.94 -8.44 2.69
CA SER A 154 -12.62 -8.63 2.08
C SER A 154 -11.66 -7.60 2.66
N SER A 155 -10.34 -7.81 2.50
CA SER A 155 -9.31 -6.90 3.00
C SER A 155 -9.58 -5.46 2.61
N GLY A 156 -9.70 -4.59 3.62
CA GLY A 156 -10.15 -3.20 3.51
C GLY A 156 -9.19 -2.27 2.77
N ARG A 157 -8.00 -2.74 2.35
CA ARG A 157 -7.05 -1.94 1.54
C ARG A 157 -7.69 -1.34 0.28
N PHE A 158 -8.72 -2.00 -0.26
CA PHE A 158 -9.41 -1.59 -1.50
C PHE A 158 -10.85 -1.14 -1.30
N VAL A 159 -11.34 -1.12 -0.05
CA VAL A 159 -12.70 -0.66 0.22
C VAL A 159 -12.66 0.85 0.14
N ARG A 160 -13.10 1.35 -1.03
CA ARG A 160 -13.50 2.73 -1.30
C ARG A 160 -14.16 3.25 -0.03
N LEU A 161 -13.44 4.06 0.74
CA LEU A 161 -14.01 4.73 1.89
C LEU A 161 -15.25 5.44 1.33
N GLY A 162 -16.45 5.10 1.79
CA GLY A 162 -17.69 5.69 1.28
C GLY A 162 -17.76 7.22 1.42
N THR A 163 -16.74 7.80 2.05
CA THR A 163 -16.44 9.23 2.20
C THR A 163 -15.29 9.76 1.33
N ALA A 164 -14.59 8.94 0.55
CA ALA A 164 -13.55 9.41 -0.39
C ALA A 164 -14.16 10.22 -1.56
N SER A 165 -15.40 9.91 -1.97
CA SER A 165 -16.16 10.78 -2.88
C SER A 165 -16.61 12.09 -2.23
N MET A 166 -16.51 12.22 -0.90
CA MET A 166 -16.75 13.45 -0.13
C MET A 166 -15.46 14.23 0.16
N LEU A 167 -14.29 13.61 0.05
CA LEU A 167 -12.97 14.25 0.12
C LEU A 167 -12.53 14.70 -1.28
N THR A 168 -13.45 15.24 -2.07
CA THR A 168 -13.05 16.04 -3.23
C THR A 168 -12.36 17.27 -2.69
N SER A 169 -11.04 17.36 -2.89
CA SER A 169 -10.34 18.65 -2.84
C SER A 169 -11.15 19.66 -3.66
N PRO A 170 -11.28 20.93 -3.23
CA PRO A 170 -12.06 21.93 -3.96
C PRO A 170 -11.62 22.08 -5.43
N ASP A 171 -10.36 21.75 -5.74
CA ASP A 171 -9.77 21.75 -7.09
C ASP A 171 -9.91 20.43 -7.89
N GLY A 172 -10.61 19.43 -7.36
CA GLY A 172 -10.76 18.12 -8.01
C GLY A 172 -9.52 17.22 -7.91
N PRO A 173 -9.48 16.08 -8.64
CA PRO A 173 -8.39 15.13 -8.58
C PRO A 173 -7.11 15.72 -9.19
N PHE A 174 -5.98 15.56 -8.49
CA PHE A 174 -4.70 16.14 -8.94
C PHE A 174 -4.24 15.56 -10.29
N ILE A 175 -4.40 14.25 -10.51
CA ILE A 175 -4.04 13.59 -11.76
C ILE A 175 -5.22 12.74 -12.23
N ASN A 176 -5.64 12.95 -13.47
CA ASN A 176 -6.64 12.08 -14.10
C ASN A 176 -5.97 10.84 -14.72
N LEU A 177 -6.08 9.70 -14.04
CA LEU A 177 -5.46 8.44 -14.45
C LEU A 177 -5.92 7.96 -15.85
N SER A 178 -7.21 8.15 -16.18
CA SER A 178 -7.78 7.70 -17.46
C SER A 178 -7.18 8.40 -18.68
N ARG A 179 -6.66 9.62 -18.51
CA ARG A 179 -6.08 10.43 -19.59
C ARG A 179 -4.56 10.34 -19.64
N LEU A 180 -3.94 9.68 -18.65
CA LEU A 180 -2.49 9.63 -18.50
C LEU A 180 -1.90 8.47 -19.31
N ASN A 181 -0.97 8.77 -20.22
CA ASN A 181 -0.25 7.73 -20.96
C ASN A 181 0.89 7.14 -20.11
N LEU A 182 0.61 6.03 -19.43
CA LEU A 182 1.57 5.34 -18.55
C LEU A 182 2.84 4.90 -19.28
N THR A 183 2.77 4.54 -20.56
CA THR A 183 3.92 4.13 -21.37
C THR A 183 4.96 5.25 -21.52
N LYS A 184 4.53 6.52 -21.62
CA LYS A 184 5.45 7.68 -21.68
C LYS A 184 6.21 7.87 -20.36
N TYR A 185 5.53 7.70 -19.23
CA TYR A 185 6.13 7.90 -17.91
C TYR A 185 6.98 6.71 -17.44
N ALA A 186 6.66 5.49 -17.89
CA ALA A 186 7.44 4.29 -17.59
C ALA A 186 8.89 4.38 -18.10
N GLN A 187 9.13 5.05 -19.23
CA GLN A 187 10.48 5.26 -19.77
C GLN A 187 11.34 6.21 -18.92
N LYS A 188 10.74 6.98 -18.00
CA LYS A 188 11.42 7.96 -17.16
C LYS A 188 11.42 7.50 -15.70
N PRO A 189 12.44 6.76 -15.22
CA PRO A 189 12.41 6.10 -13.91
C PRO A 189 12.22 7.07 -12.72
N LYS A 190 12.76 8.29 -12.84
CA LYS A 190 12.63 9.34 -11.81
C LYS A 190 11.16 9.77 -11.59
N LEU A 191 10.37 9.82 -12.67
CA LEU A 191 8.95 10.17 -12.62
C LEU A 191 8.09 8.92 -12.32
N ALA A 192 8.46 7.77 -12.89
CA ALA A 192 7.73 6.53 -12.75
C ALA A 192 7.56 6.10 -11.30
N LYS A 193 8.61 6.19 -10.47
CA LYS A 193 8.54 5.80 -9.05
C LYS A 193 7.56 6.67 -8.26
N ALA A 194 7.69 7.99 -8.36
CA ALA A 194 6.82 8.93 -7.65
C ALA A 194 5.35 8.82 -8.11
N LEU A 195 5.14 8.62 -9.41
CA LEU A 195 3.80 8.41 -9.97
C LEU A 195 3.20 7.07 -9.51
N PHE A 196 3.98 6.01 -9.50
CA PHE A 196 3.54 4.70 -9.00
C PHE A 196 3.13 4.78 -7.52
N GLU A 197 3.96 5.38 -6.67
CA GLU A 197 3.66 5.57 -5.25
C GLU A 197 2.36 6.37 -5.05
N TYR A 198 2.14 7.42 -5.85
CA TYR A 198 0.89 8.19 -5.83
C TYR A 198 -0.33 7.36 -6.23
N ILE A 199 -0.27 6.66 -7.38
CA ILE A 199 -1.40 5.84 -7.85
C ILE A 199 -1.72 4.73 -6.82
N PHE A 200 -0.67 4.13 -6.24
CA PHE A 200 -0.81 3.01 -5.33
C PHE A 200 -1.36 3.42 -3.96
N HIS A 201 -0.78 4.44 -3.32
CA HIS A 201 -1.15 4.81 -1.95
C HIS A 201 -2.26 5.87 -1.87
N HIS A 202 -2.31 6.83 -2.81
CA HIS A 202 -3.29 7.92 -2.77
C HIS A 202 -4.58 7.55 -3.50
N GLU A 203 -4.48 7.14 -4.77
CA GLU A 203 -5.67 6.83 -5.58
C GLU A 203 -6.29 5.46 -5.24
N ASN A 204 -5.51 4.55 -4.66
CA ASN A 204 -5.92 3.16 -4.33
C ASN A 204 -6.49 2.39 -5.55
N ASP A 205 -6.21 2.84 -6.78
CA ASP A 205 -6.67 2.20 -8.02
C ASP A 205 -5.66 1.16 -8.48
N VAL A 206 -5.64 0.06 -7.75
CA VAL A 206 -4.69 -1.01 -8.04
C VAL A 206 -5.15 -1.82 -9.25
N LYS A 207 -6.41 -1.71 -9.69
CA LYS A 207 -6.85 -2.31 -10.96
C LYS A 207 -6.17 -1.67 -12.16
N THR A 208 -6.06 -0.35 -12.21
CA THR A 208 -5.33 0.35 -13.28
C THR A 208 -3.84 0.01 -13.24
N VAL A 209 -3.27 -0.11 -12.03
CA VAL A 209 -1.88 -0.61 -11.86
C VAL A 209 -1.74 -2.05 -12.36
N TYR A 210 -2.67 -2.96 -12.01
CA TYR A 210 -2.66 -4.36 -12.43
C TYR A 210 -2.84 -4.53 -13.94
N ILE A 211 -3.72 -3.74 -14.57
CA ILE A 211 -3.92 -3.74 -16.04
C ILE A 211 -2.70 -3.14 -16.75
N SER A 212 -2.04 -2.14 -16.17
CA SER A 212 -0.76 -1.63 -16.71
C SER A 212 0.41 -2.61 -16.48
N LEU A 213 0.31 -3.47 -15.44
CA LEU A 213 1.22 -4.57 -15.13
C LEU A 213 0.90 -5.86 -15.91
N ASP A 214 -0.10 -5.86 -16.80
CA ASP A 214 -0.49 -7.01 -17.63
C ASP A 214 0.60 -7.44 -18.65
N GLN A 215 1.80 -6.86 -18.54
CA GLN A 215 3.05 -7.50 -18.88
C GLN A 215 3.90 -7.74 -17.61
N PRO A 216 3.62 -8.80 -16.83
CA PRO A 216 4.42 -9.13 -15.65
C PRO A 216 5.89 -9.40 -16.03
N VAL A 217 6.13 -9.85 -17.27
CA VAL A 217 7.47 -10.05 -17.82
C VAL A 217 8.20 -8.72 -18.02
N THR A 218 7.53 -7.69 -18.53
CA THR A 218 8.12 -6.37 -18.76
C THR A 218 8.38 -5.62 -17.45
N ALA A 219 7.47 -5.73 -16.48
CA ALA A 219 7.68 -5.19 -15.13
C ALA A 219 8.82 -5.92 -14.38
N LEU A 220 8.91 -7.25 -14.49
CA LEU A 220 10.05 -8.02 -13.96
C LEU A 220 11.37 -7.61 -14.63
N ASN A 221 11.37 -7.39 -15.95
CA ASN A 221 12.55 -6.95 -16.68
C ASN A 221 12.99 -5.55 -16.24
N LEU A 222 12.03 -4.64 -16.01
CA LEU A 222 12.30 -3.28 -15.52
C LEU A 222 12.88 -3.30 -14.10
N PHE A 223 12.32 -4.11 -13.19
CA PHE A 223 12.86 -4.24 -11.84
C PHE A 223 14.23 -4.92 -11.81
N LYS A 224 14.47 -5.92 -12.67
CA LYS A 224 15.80 -6.53 -12.84
C LYS A 224 16.83 -5.54 -13.36
N GLN A 225 16.48 -4.73 -14.36
CA GLN A 225 17.34 -3.64 -14.84
C GLN A 225 17.59 -2.55 -13.77
N GLY A 226 16.61 -2.32 -12.89
CA GLY A 226 16.76 -1.45 -11.72
C GLY A 226 17.75 -2.01 -10.70
N LEU A 227 17.68 -3.31 -10.43
CA LEU A 227 18.60 -4.03 -9.55
C LEU A 227 20.03 -4.10 -10.09
N ASP A 228 20.22 -4.13 -11.41
CA ASP A 228 21.54 -4.03 -12.05
C ASP A 228 22.19 -2.66 -11.80
N LYS A 229 21.39 -1.59 -11.69
CA LYS A 229 21.86 -0.24 -11.35
C LYS A 229 21.97 0.03 -9.85
N PHE A 230 21.10 -0.60 -9.05
CA PHE A 230 21.01 -0.40 -7.61
C PHE A 230 20.96 -1.77 -6.91
N PRO A 231 22.13 -2.43 -6.72
CA PRO A 231 22.17 -3.76 -6.14
C PRO A 231 21.68 -3.73 -4.68
N GLY A 232 20.68 -4.57 -4.37
CA GLY A 232 20.15 -4.74 -3.01
C GLY A 232 19.03 -3.79 -2.59
N GLU A 233 18.43 -2.99 -3.49
CA GLU A 233 17.31 -2.13 -3.11
C GLU A 233 16.07 -2.96 -2.73
N VAL A 234 15.65 -2.88 -1.46
CA VAL A 234 14.58 -3.70 -0.86
C VAL A 234 13.22 -3.47 -1.53
N THR A 235 12.96 -2.24 -1.98
CA THR A 235 11.72 -1.85 -2.68
C THR A 235 11.57 -2.55 -4.03
N LEU A 236 12.65 -2.66 -4.81
CA LEU A 236 12.67 -3.37 -6.10
C LEU A 236 12.53 -4.88 -5.90
N LEU A 237 13.21 -5.43 -4.88
CA LEU A 237 13.11 -6.84 -4.52
C LEU A 237 11.69 -7.21 -4.05
N CYS A 238 11.07 -6.38 -3.20
CA CYS A 238 9.68 -6.55 -2.78
C CYS A 238 8.70 -6.43 -3.95
N GLY A 239 8.94 -5.50 -4.89
CA GLY A 239 8.17 -5.37 -6.12
C GLY A 239 8.22 -6.63 -7.00
N ILE A 240 9.41 -7.20 -7.19
CA ILE A 240 9.62 -8.48 -7.90
C ILE A 240 8.90 -9.62 -7.18
N ALA A 241 9.07 -9.74 -5.86
CA ALA A 241 8.45 -10.80 -5.06
C ALA A 241 6.93 -10.76 -5.17
N ARG A 242 6.32 -9.57 -5.09
CA ARG A 242 4.87 -9.38 -5.25
C ARG A 242 4.37 -9.74 -6.64
N ILE A 243 5.12 -9.42 -7.70
CA ILE A 243 4.74 -9.84 -9.06
C ILE A 243 4.77 -11.37 -9.19
N TYR A 244 5.78 -12.03 -8.62
CA TYR A 244 5.85 -13.49 -8.61
C TYR A 244 4.72 -14.12 -7.80
N GLU A 245 4.40 -13.55 -6.64
CA GLU A 245 3.29 -13.98 -5.78
C GLU A 245 1.95 -13.88 -6.51
N VAL A 246 1.68 -12.74 -7.15
CA VAL A 246 0.45 -12.52 -7.95
C VAL A 246 0.38 -13.45 -9.16
N ARG A 247 1.51 -13.69 -9.85
CA ARG A 247 1.56 -14.64 -10.98
C ARG A 247 1.30 -16.07 -10.53
N LEU A 248 1.79 -16.45 -9.35
CA LEU A 248 1.54 -17.77 -8.75
C LEU A 248 0.07 -17.93 -8.37
N ILE A 249 -0.56 -16.88 -7.84
CA ILE A 249 -2.00 -16.84 -7.52
C ILE A 249 -2.84 -16.91 -8.80
N LEU A 250 -2.48 -16.20 -9.87
CA LEU A 250 -3.21 -16.24 -11.13
C LEU A 250 -3.12 -17.61 -11.82
N PHE A 251 -1.94 -18.24 -11.80
CA PHE A 251 -1.72 -19.56 -12.38
C PHE A 251 -2.52 -20.65 -11.65
N LYS A 252 -2.68 -20.52 -10.33
CA LYS A 252 -3.51 -21.41 -9.51
C LYS A 252 -5.03 -21.23 -9.70
N LYS A 253 -5.49 -20.10 -10.25
CA LYS A 253 -6.91 -19.86 -10.58
C LYS A 253 -7.30 -20.38 -11.98
N LEU A 254 -6.31 -20.72 -12.80
CA LEU A 254 -6.47 -21.19 -14.18
C LEU A 254 -6.36 -22.71 -14.33
N VAL A 255 -6.08 -23.43 -13.24
CA VAL A 255 -6.07 -24.90 -13.12
C VAL A 255 -7.10 -25.29 -12.06
#